data_AF-A0A2S8IPC0-F1
#
_entry.id   AF-A0A2S8IPC0-F1
#
_cell.length_a   1.000
_cell.length_b   1.000
_cell.length_c   1.000
_cell.angle_alpha   90.00
_cell.angle_beta   90.00
_cell.angle_gamma   90.00
#
_symmetry.space_group_name_H-M   'P 1'
#
loop_
_entity.id
_entity.type
_entity.pdbx_description
1 polymer ?
#
loop_
_entity_poly.entity_id
_entity_poly.type
_entity_poly.pdbx_seq_one_letter_code
_entity_poly.pdbx_strand_id
1 'polypeptide(L)'
;MIKPNSLRAALVAAIPQLAAAPDLLVVFINDGHVVATGTRTPSFEYRYECEILIRDFIGSADDVMIAVVEWARSNQPDLVTNADQRRDGMTFIADILANDAVDLAVKLQLTESVVVGTDEGGRRTVEHVDDAAEHWVA
;
A
#
# COMPACT_ATOMS: atom_id res chain seq x y z
N MET A 1 4.18 6.69 -8.09
CA MET A 1 3.70 5.85 -6.98
C MET A 1 3.26 4.53 -7.57
N ILE A 2 3.80 3.42 -7.08
CA ILE A 2 3.58 2.06 -7.58
C ILE A 2 2.80 1.23 -6.55
N LYS A 3 3.11 1.40 -5.26
CA LYS A 3 2.60 0.56 -4.17
C LYS A 3 1.06 0.55 -4.06
N PRO A 4 0.31 1.66 -4.28
CA PRO A 4 -1.16 1.64 -4.20
C PRO A 4 -1.80 0.70 -5.23
N ASN A 5 -1.28 0.70 -6.46
CA ASN A 5 -1.79 -0.17 -7.52
C ASN A 5 -1.37 -1.63 -7.30
N SER A 6 -0.16 -1.88 -6.76
CA SER A 6 0.26 -3.25 -6.44
C SER A 6 -0.55 -3.83 -5.28
N LEU A 7 -0.88 -3.04 -4.26
CA LEU A 7 -1.78 -3.45 -3.17
C LEU A 7 -3.18 -3.78 -3.70
N ARG A 8 -3.74 -2.92 -4.57
CA ARG A 8 -5.02 -3.20 -5.24
C ARG A 8 -4.98 -4.54 -5.99
N ALA A 9 -3.91 -4.78 -6.74
CA ALA A 9 -3.74 -6.01 -7.51
C ALA A 9 -3.64 -7.24 -6.60
N ALA A 10 -2.91 -7.15 -5.49
CA ALA A 10 -2.79 -8.23 -4.51
C ALA A 10 -4.14 -8.59 -3.88
N LEU A 11 -4.94 -7.60 -3.50
CA LEU A 11 -6.28 -7.82 -2.96
C LEU A 11 -7.23 -8.47 -3.98
N VAL A 12 -7.21 -7.98 -5.23
CA VAL A 12 -8.02 -8.57 -6.32
C VAL A 12 -7.59 -10.02 -6.61
N ALA A 13 -6.30 -10.33 -6.52
CA ALA A 13 -5.80 -11.68 -6.72
C ALA A 13 -6.16 -12.63 -5.56
N ALA A 14 -6.16 -12.14 -4.33
CA ALA A 14 -6.46 -12.93 -3.14
C ALA A 14 -7.96 -13.15 -2.91
N ILE A 15 -8.82 -12.21 -3.33
CA ILE A 15 -10.23 -12.18 -2.96
C ILE A 15 -11.11 -12.27 -4.22
N PRO A 16 -11.72 -13.44 -4.52
CA PRO A 16 -12.53 -13.64 -5.72
C PRO A 16 -13.70 -12.65 -5.88
N GLN A 17 -14.30 -12.21 -4.76
CA GLN A 17 -15.39 -11.22 -4.79
C GLN A 17 -14.94 -9.89 -5.41
N LEU A 18 -13.71 -9.43 -5.13
CA LEU A 18 -13.17 -8.18 -5.67
C LEU A 18 -12.76 -8.32 -7.15
N ALA A 19 -12.38 -9.53 -7.59
CA ALA A 19 -12.15 -9.80 -9.00
C ALA A 19 -13.45 -9.77 -9.81
N ALA A 20 -14.54 -10.29 -9.24
CA ALA A 20 -15.86 -10.28 -9.86
C ALA A 20 -16.52 -8.90 -9.89
N ALA A 21 -16.29 -8.09 -8.85
CA ALA A 21 -16.86 -6.75 -8.69
C ALA A 21 -15.77 -5.72 -8.30
N PRO A 22 -14.96 -5.25 -9.27
CA PRO A 22 -13.79 -4.40 -9.00
C PRO A 22 -14.15 -2.99 -8.50
N ASP A 23 -15.41 -2.58 -8.60
CA ASP A 23 -15.96 -1.31 -8.12
C ASP A 23 -16.29 -1.31 -6.62
N LEU A 24 -16.32 -2.48 -5.98
CA LEU A 24 -16.41 -2.60 -4.52
C LEU A 24 -15.12 -2.15 -3.83
N LEU A 25 -13.99 -2.20 -4.54
CA LEU A 25 -12.66 -1.85 -4.06
C LEU A 25 -12.21 -0.49 -4.59
N VAL A 26 -12.01 0.47 -3.68
CA VAL A 26 -11.45 1.79 -4.00
C VAL A 26 -10.16 2.00 -3.21
N VAL A 27 -9.20 2.71 -3.82
CA VAL A 27 -7.90 3.04 -3.22
C VAL A 27 -7.74 4.56 -3.21
N PHE A 28 -7.41 5.09 -2.04
CA PHE A 28 -7.17 6.52 -1.81
C PHE A 28 -5.76 6.75 -1.27
N ILE A 29 -5.25 7.94 -1.53
CA ILE A 29 -4.00 8.45 -0.97
C ILE A 29 -4.36 9.66 -0.11
N ASN A 30 -4.16 9.52 1.19
CA ASN A 30 -4.42 10.55 2.19
C ASN A 30 -3.08 11.05 2.77
N ASP A 31 -3.10 12.27 3.32
CA ASP A 31 -1.99 12.84 4.11
C ASP A 31 -0.59 12.72 3.46
N GLY A 32 -0.56 12.89 2.13
CA GLY A 32 0.66 12.76 1.35
C GLY A 32 1.67 13.87 1.60
N HIS A 33 2.93 13.49 1.76
CA HIS A 33 4.06 14.40 1.92
C HIS A 33 5.25 13.95 1.07
N VAL A 34 6.01 14.95 0.60
CA VAL A 34 7.24 14.75 -0.18
C VAL A 34 8.41 15.08 0.71
N VAL A 35 9.28 14.09 0.93
CA VAL A 35 10.52 14.25 1.68
C VAL A 35 11.67 14.32 0.70
N ALA A 36 12.21 15.52 0.52
CA ALA A 36 13.40 15.74 -0.28
C ALA A 36 14.53 16.28 0.61
N THR A 37 15.74 15.79 0.39
CA THR A 37 16.95 16.37 0.97
C THR A 37 17.59 17.23 -0.11
N GLY A 38 18.08 18.43 0.22
CA GLY A 38 18.64 19.42 -0.74
C GLY A 38 19.96 19.00 -1.39
N THR A 39 20.04 17.75 -1.84
CA THR A 39 21.17 17.13 -2.52
C THR A 39 21.23 17.60 -3.98
N ARG A 40 22.23 17.14 -4.72
CA ARG A 40 22.48 17.58 -6.10
C ARG A 40 21.40 17.12 -7.08
N THR A 41 20.64 16.09 -6.74
CA THR A 41 19.53 15.59 -7.56
C THR A 41 18.21 15.94 -6.90
N PRO A 42 17.12 16.13 -7.68
CA PRO A 42 15.79 16.34 -7.12
C PRO A 42 15.14 14.99 -6.76
N SER A 43 15.92 14.04 -6.21
CA SER A 43 15.41 12.78 -5.69
C SER A 43 14.62 13.03 -4.40
N PHE A 44 13.59 12.23 -4.16
CA PHE A 44 12.69 12.43 -3.03
C PHE A 44 12.00 11.12 -2.65
N GLU A 45 11.33 11.11 -1.51
CA GLU A 45 10.49 10.02 -1.03
C GLU A 45 9.05 10.51 -0.89
N TYR A 46 8.10 9.78 -1.45
CA TYR A 46 6.70 9.90 -1.09
C TYR A 46 6.48 9.23 0.25
N ARG A 47 5.72 9.86 1.12
CA ARG A 47 5.19 9.27 2.33
C ARG A 47 3.71 9.63 2.44
N TYR A 48 2.86 8.66 2.73
CA TYR A 48 1.41 8.87 2.68
C TYR A 48 0.68 7.76 3.41
N GLU A 49 -0.58 8.04 3.73
CA GLU A 49 -1.53 7.00 4.13
C GLU A 49 -2.23 6.47 2.86
N CYS A 50 -2.08 5.17 2.61
CA CYS A 50 -2.83 4.46 1.59
C CYS A 50 -4.09 3.88 2.24
N GLU A 51 -5.26 4.30 1.79
CA GLU A 51 -6.53 3.79 2.29
C GLU A 51 -7.19 2.91 1.24
N ILE A 52 -7.54 1.69 1.65
CA ILE A 52 -8.36 0.76 0.89
C ILE A 52 -9.76 0.78 1.48
N LEU A 53 -10.77 1.02 0.64
CA LEU A 53 -12.17 0.88 1.00
C LEU A 53 -12.78 -0.29 0.23
N ILE A 54 -13.35 -1.25 0.95
CA ILE A 54 -14.13 -2.36 0.42
C ILE A 54 -15.57 -2.22 0.91
N ARG A 55 -16.53 -2.22 -0.02
CA ARG A 55 -17.96 -2.12 0.28
C ARG A 55 -18.68 -3.45 0.15
N ASP A 56 -19.72 -3.65 0.95
CA ASP A 56 -20.63 -4.80 0.89
C ASP A 56 -19.89 -6.16 0.87
N PHE A 57 -18.79 -6.27 1.64
CA PHE A 57 -17.96 -7.48 1.64
C PHE A 57 -18.70 -8.62 2.34
N ILE A 58 -18.73 -9.79 1.69
CA ILE A 58 -19.35 -11.00 2.24
C ILE A 58 -18.26 -12.05 2.39
N GLY A 59 -17.91 -12.38 3.64
CA GLY A 59 -16.86 -13.34 3.94
C GLY A 59 -16.12 -13.00 5.22
N SER A 60 -14.95 -13.62 5.41
CA SER A 60 -14.12 -13.32 6.57
C SER A 60 -13.29 -12.06 6.32
N ALA A 61 -13.42 -11.05 7.20
CA ALA A 61 -12.52 -9.90 7.18
C ALA A 61 -11.05 -10.33 7.36
N ASP A 62 -10.80 -11.49 7.99
CA ASP A 62 -9.46 -12.05 8.13
C ASP A 62 -8.79 -12.28 6.77
N ASP A 63 -9.53 -12.69 5.74
CA ASP A 63 -8.98 -12.92 4.39
C ASP A 63 -8.44 -11.62 3.79
N VAL A 64 -9.12 -10.49 4.04
CA VAL A 64 -8.67 -9.17 3.65
C VAL A 64 -7.40 -8.78 4.42
N MET A 65 -7.42 -8.94 5.74
CA MET A 65 -6.28 -8.55 6.58
C MET A 65 -5.04 -9.39 6.29
N ILE A 66 -5.19 -10.70 6.04
CA ILE A 66 -4.11 -11.59 5.64
C ILE A 66 -3.48 -11.10 4.33
N ALA A 67 -4.29 -10.81 3.30
CA ALA A 67 -3.79 -10.31 2.04
C ALA A 67 -3.05 -8.97 2.17
N VAL A 68 -3.55 -8.06 3.02
CA VAL A 68 -2.89 -6.79 3.35
C VAL A 68 -1.54 -7.04 4.02
N VAL A 69 -1.49 -7.91 5.03
CA VAL A 69 -0.27 -8.23 5.79
C VAL A 69 0.76 -8.93 4.92
N GLU A 70 0.37 -9.88 4.06
CA GLU A 70 1.25 -10.55 3.11
C GLU A 70 1.85 -9.58 2.09
N TRP A 71 1.03 -8.66 1.58
CA TRP A 71 1.50 -7.60 0.70
C TRP A 71 2.48 -6.67 1.43
N ALA A 72 2.15 -6.24 2.66
CA ALA A 72 3.00 -5.36 3.46
C ALA A 72 4.35 -6.02 3.78
N ARG A 73 4.38 -7.30 4.14
CA ARG A 73 5.63 -8.05 4.36
C ARG A 73 6.59 -7.99 3.17
N SER A 74 6.05 -7.94 1.97
CA SER A 74 6.83 -7.96 0.73
C SER A 74 7.22 -6.56 0.27
N ASN A 75 6.33 -5.57 0.41
CA ASN A 75 6.45 -4.24 -0.21
C ASN A 75 6.72 -3.10 0.78
N GLN A 76 6.42 -3.30 2.06
CA GLN A 76 6.65 -2.34 3.14
C GLN A 76 6.98 -3.07 4.46
N PRO A 77 8.12 -3.77 4.52
CA PRO A 77 8.42 -4.70 5.61
C PRO A 77 8.60 -4.03 6.97
N ASP A 78 8.90 -2.73 7.03
CA ASP A 78 9.00 -1.98 8.28
C ASP A 78 7.66 -1.97 9.04
N LEU A 79 6.51 -2.01 8.34
CA LEU A 79 5.18 -2.14 8.94
C LEU A 79 4.98 -3.43 9.76
N VAL A 80 5.85 -4.44 9.62
CA VAL A 80 5.79 -5.69 10.38
C VAL A 80 7.08 -6.01 11.15
N THR A 81 8.20 -5.37 10.82
CA THR A 81 9.50 -5.61 11.45
C THR A 81 9.91 -4.54 12.45
N ASN A 82 9.45 -3.30 12.29
CA ASN A 82 9.75 -2.18 13.19
C ASN A 82 8.62 -1.99 14.20
N ALA A 83 8.96 -1.91 15.50
CA ALA A 83 7.97 -1.80 16.58
C ALA A 83 7.19 -0.48 16.56
N ASP A 84 7.83 0.63 16.23
CA ASP A 84 7.19 1.94 16.17
C ASP A 84 6.25 2.02 14.97
N GLN A 85 6.69 1.53 13.81
CA GLN A 85 5.87 1.47 12.59
C GLN A 85 4.70 0.49 12.73
N ARG A 86 4.91 -0.67 13.38
CA ARG A 86 3.84 -1.64 13.64
C ARG A 86 2.71 -1.10 14.49
N ARG A 87 2.99 -0.12 15.37
CA ARG A 87 2.02 0.35 16.37
C ARG A 87 0.75 0.89 15.71
N ASP A 88 0.92 1.76 14.71
CA ASP A 88 -0.17 2.50 14.08
C ASP A 88 -0.08 2.48 12.53
N GLY A 89 0.89 1.76 11.96
CA GLY A 89 1.16 1.75 10.52
C GLY A 89 0.17 0.95 9.68
N MET A 90 -0.60 0.05 10.29
CA MET A 90 -1.75 -0.62 9.68
C MET A 90 -2.95 -0.53 10.62
N THR A 91 -3.97 0.20 10.21
CA THR A 91 -5.20 0.40 10.99
C THR A 91 -6.42 0.08 10.15
N PHE A 92 -7.55 -0.20 10.78
CA PHE A 92 -8.78 -0.48 10.06
C PHE A 92 -10.01 0.03 10.80
N ILE A 93 -11.07 0.26 10.03
CA ILE A 93 -12.43 0.51 10.48
C ILE A 93 -13.31 -0.53 9.79
N ALA A 94 -14.20 -1.16 10.56
CA ALA A 94 -15.17 -2.11 10.04
C ALA A 94 -16.57 -1.67 10.48
N ASP A 95 -17.48 -1.53 9.53
CA ASP A 95 -18.90 -1.34 9.79
C ASP A 95 -19.66 -2.62 9.43
N ILE A 96 -20.35 -3.20 10.42
CA ILE A 96 -21.08 -4.46 10.25
C ILE A 96 -22.51 -4.11 9.86
N LEU A 97 -22.87 -4.52 8.65
CA LEU A 97 -24.17 -4.22 8.04
C LEU A 97 -25.23 -5.23 8.47
N ALA A 98 -26.50 -4.82 8.38
CA ALA A 98 -27.64 -5.63 8.85
C ALA A 98 -27.85 -6.96 8.08
N ASN A 99 -27.23 -7.10 6.92
CA ASN A 99 -27.24 -8.29 6.06
C ASN A 99 -26.00 -9.17 6.25
N ASP A 100 -25.29 -9.02 7.37
CA ASP A 100 -24.02 -9.71 7.70
C ASP A 100 -22.85 -9.34 6.76
N ALA A 101 -23.02 -8.32 5.90
CA ALA A 101 -21.94 -7.75 5.12
C ALA A 101 -21.08 -6.81 5.97
N VAL A 102 -19.87 -6.52 5.50
CA VAL A 102 -18.95 -5.60 6.17
C VAL A 102 -18.43 -4.56 5.19
N ASP A 103 -18.51 -3.29 5.59
CA ASP A 103 -17.73 -2.23 4.94
C ASP A 103 -16.39 -2.10 5.67
N LEU A 104 -15.29 -2.23 4.94
CA LEU A 104 -13.93 -2.22 5.49
C LEU A 104 -13.14 -1.04 4.93
N ALA A 105 -12.61 -0.22 5.80
CA ALA A 105 -11.56 0.74 5.48
C ALA A 105 -10.24 0.29 6.13
N VAL A 106 -9.20 0.06 5.35
CA VAL A 106 -7.87 -0.33 5.84
C VAL A 106 -6.86 0.75 5.43
N LYS A 107 -6.11 1.27 6.40
CA LYS A 107 -5.13 2.34 6.21
C LYS A 107 -3.73 1.81 6.46
N LEU A 108 -2.82 2.10 5.53
CA LEU A 108 -1.41 1.73 5.61
C LEU A 108 -0.52 2.98 5.49
N GLN A 109 0.45 3.13 6.39
CA GLN A 109 1.49 4.16 6.29
C GLN A 109 2.59 3.68 5.34
N LEU A 110 2.67 4.27 4.15
CA LEU A 110 3.56 3.82 3.08
C LEU A 110 4.62 4.86 2.73
N THR A 111 5.78 4.37 2.32
CA THR A 111 6.89 5.15 1.75
C THR A 111 7.22 4.66 0.35
N GLU A 112 7.62 5.54 -0.55
CA GLU A 112 8.14 5.20 -1.89
C GLU A 112 9.26 6.15 -2.31
N SER A 113 10.46 5.63 -2.51
CA SER A 113 11.61 6.42 -2.97
C SER A 113 11.61 6.63 -4.48
N VAL A 114 11.92 7.87 -4.90
CA VAL A 114 12.05 8.28 -6.30
C VAL A 114 13.46 8.83 -6.53
N VAL A 115 14.23 8.13 -7.36
CA VAL A 115 15.55 8.56 -7.79
C VAL A 115 15.42 9.31 -9.10
N VAL A 116 15.88 10.56 -9.10
CA VAL A 116 15.93 11.39 -10.31
C VAL A 116 17.36 11.51 -10.77
N GLY A 117 17.61 11.09 -12.02
CA GLY A 117 18.92 11.13 -12.66
C GLY A 117 18.88 11.82 -14.01
N THR A 118 19.97 11.66 -14.73
CA THR A 118 20.14 12.13 -16.11
C THR A 118 20.80 11.03 -16.92
N ASP A 119 20.28 10.72 -18.10
CA ASP A 119 20.89 9.75 -19.02
C ASP A 119 22.09 10.35 -19.78
N GLU A 120 22.76 9.53 -20.60
CA GLU A 120 23.90 9.95 -21.43
C GLU A 120 23.55 11.10 -22.40
N GLY A 121 22.27 11.25 -22.75
CA GLY A 121 21.77 12.30 -23.64
C GLY A 121 21.33 13.58 -22.92
N GLY A 122 21.53 13.68 -21.60
CA GLY A 122 21.12 14.85 -20.82
C GLY A 122 19.63 14.88 -20.47
N ARG A 123 18.87 13.81 -20.71
CA ARG A 123 17.43 13.74 -20.41
C ARG A 123 17.22 13.27 -18.97
N ARG A 124 16.21 13.80 -18.31
CA ARG A 124 15.83 13.37 -16.96
C ARG A 124 15.36 11.92 -16.98
N THR A 125 15.90 11.11 -16.07
CA THR A 125 15.40 9.77 -15.75
C THR A 125 14.72 9.79 -14.38
N VAL A 126 13.69 8.96 -14.21
CA VAL A 126 12.94 8.82 -12.96
C VAL A 126 12.76 7.34 -12.70
N GLU A 127 13.26 6.87 -11.57
CA GLU A 127 13.17 5.49 -11.13
C GLU A 127 12.49 5.42 -9.77
N HIS A 128 11.52 4.51 -9.64
CA HIS A 128 10.93 4.16 -8.35
C HIS A 128 11.76 3.04 -7.74
N VAL A 129 12.40 3.33 -6.61
CA VAL A 129 13.16 2.31 -5.86
C VAL A 129 12.20 1.59 -4.96
N ASP A 130 12.12 0.27 -5.12
CA ASP A 130 11.28 -0.58 -4.30
C ASP A 130 11.99 -0.88 -2.97
N ASP A 131 11.29 -0.72 -1.86
CA ASP A 131 11.77 -1.09 -0.53
C ASP A 131 11.48 -2.58 -0.23
N ALA A 132 11.09 -3.34 -1.26
CA ALA A 132 10.73 -4.74 -1.13
C ALA A 132 11.87 -5.57 -0.54
N ALA A 133 11.54 -6.46 0.39
CA ALA A 133 12.52 -7.36 0.99
C ALA A 133 13.05 -8.32 -0.10
N GLU A 134 14.37 -8.33 -0.33
CA GLU A 134 15.01 -9.17 -1.37
C GLU A 134 14.76 -10.69 -1.17
N HIS A 135 14.32 -11.12 0.00
CA HIS A 135 13.97 -12.51 0.32
C HIS A 135 13.25 -12.59 1.67
N TRP A 136 12.01 -13.08 1.67
CA TRP A 136 11.33 -13.47 2.90
C TRP A 136 11.69 -14.93 3.21
N VAL A 137 12.47 -15.18 4.26
CA VAL A 137 12.72 -16.55 4.75
C VAL A 137 11.57 -16.93 5.67
N ALA A 138 10.75 -17.87 5.22
CA ALA A 138 9.69 -18.50 5.99
C ALA A 138 10.26 -19.42 7.09
#